data_AF-A0A4R0UDI3-F1
#
_entry.id   AF-A0A4R0UDI3-F1
#
_cell.length_a   1.000
_cell.length_b   1.000
_cell.length_c   1.000
_cell.angle_alpha   90.00
_cell.angle_beta   90.00
_cell.angle_gamma   90.00
#
_symmetry.space_group_name_H-M   'P 1'
#
loop_
_entity.id
_entity.type
_entity.pdbx_description
1 polymer ?
#
loop_
_entity_poly.entity_id
_entity_poly.type
_entity_poly.pdbx_seq_one_letter_code
_entity_poly.pdbx_strand_id
1 'polypeptide(L)' 'MVFVAQLALAKPLVDAAMTLMALDAWYSRMAGIEPDSPVMSFFNTYFNDDFMAERFQTMSLDPGKAGRL' A
#
# COMPACT_ATOMS: atom_id res chain seq x y z
N MET A 1 7.02 -19.33 -25.73
CA MET A 1 7.84 -19.08 -24.51
C MET A 1 7.86 -17.59 -24.11
N VAL A 2 8.00 -16.62 -25.03
CA VAL A 2 8.03 -15.18 -24.71
C VAL A 2 6.69 -14.63 -24.15
N PHE A 3 5.54 -14.99 -24.72
CA PHE A 3 4.22 -14.54 -24.24
C PHE A 3 3.89 -15.00 -22.80
N VAL A 4 4.31 -16.21 -22.43
CA VAL A 4 4.12 -16.75 -21.07
C VAL A 4 5.01 -16.01 -20.06
N ALA A 5 6.25 -15.67 -20.45
CA ALA A 5 7.16 -14.90 -19.61
C ALA A 5 6.66 -13.46 -19.35
N GLN A 6 6.06 -12.79 -20.35
CA GLN A 6 5.47 -11.46 -20.16
C GLN A 6 4.28 -11.49 -19.18
N LEU A 7 3.41 -12.49 -19.27
CA LEU A 7 2.28 -12.63 -18.34
C LEU A 7 2.74 -13.02 -16.93
N ALA A 8 3.78 -13.85 -16.82
CA ALA A 8 4.35 -14.28 -15.54
C ALA A 8 4.98 -13.15 -14.73
N LEU A 9 5.56 -12.14 -15.39
CA LEU A 9 6.15 -10.97 -14.72
C LEU A 9 5.10 -9.90 -14.37
N ALA A 10 3.98 -9.83 -15.09
CA ALA A 10 2.92 -8.85 -14.82
C ALA A 10 2.25 -9.05 -13.45
N LYS A 11 2.04 -10.32 -13.04
CA LYS A 11 1.36 -10.63 -11.77
C LYS A 11 2.11 -10.13 -10.52
N PRO A 12 3.41 -10.41 -10.31
CA PRO A 12 4.14 -9.90 -9.15
C PRO A 12 4.32 -8.37 -9.19
N LEU A 13 4.39 -7.76 -10.38
CA LEU A 13 4.41 -6.29 -10.52
C LEU A 13 3.12 -5.65 -10.02
N VAL A 14 1.96 -6.20 -10.41
CA VAL A 14 0.66 -5.72 -9.94
C VAL A 14 0.52 -5.94 -8.43
N ASP A 15 0.91 -7.10 -7.92
CA ASP A 15 0.87 -7.39 -6.48
C ASP A 15 1.75 -6.43 -5.66
N ALA A 16 2.96 -6.15 -6.15
CA ALA A 16 3.86 -5.17 -5.54
C ALA A 16 3.27 -3.74 -5.58
N ALA A 17 2.73 -3.31 -6.72
CA ALA A 17 2.10 -1.99 -6.85
C ALA A 17 0.90 -1.84 -5.91
N MET A 18 0.04 -2.86 -5.84
CA MET A 18 -1.11 -2.88 -4.92
C MET A 18 -0.67 -2.81 -3.46
N THR A 19 0.38 -3.55 -3.10
CA THR A 19 0.95 -3.52 -1.74
C THR A 19 1.52 -2.15 -1.39
N LEU A 20 2.22 -1.48 -2.32
CA LEU A 20 2.77 -0.14 -2.12
C LEU A 20 1.68 0.92 -1.98
N MET A 21 0.63 0.88 -2.80
CA MET A 21 -0.49 1.81 -2.69
C MET A 21 -1.24 1.64 -1.36
N ALA A 22 -1.41 0.39 -0.91
CA ALA A 22 -2.05 0.10 0.36
C ALA A 22 -1.19 0.55 1.56
N LEU A 23 0.14 0.41 1.46
CA LEU A 23 1.10 0.93 2.44
C LEU A 23 1.07 2.46 2.50
N ASP A 24 1.02 3.15 1.36
CA ASP A 24 0.95 4.61 1.27
C ASP A 24 -0.34 5.17 1.90
N ALA A 25 -1.49 4.54 1.62
CA ALA A 25 -2.76 4.88 2.24
C ALA A 25 -2.73 4.69 3.76
N TRP A 26 -2.16 3.59 4.24
CA TRP A 26 -1.97 3.34 5.67
C TRP A 26 -1.04 4.36 6.32
N TYR A 27 0.08 4.68 5.68
CA TYR A 27 1.04 5.63 6.22
C TYR A 27 0.48 7.05 6.30
N SER A 28 -0.26 7.47 5.28
CA SER A 28 -0.98 8.74 5.27
C SER A 28 -2.05 8.80 6.36
N ARG A 29 -2.79 7.70 6.60
CA ARG A 29 -3.76 7.60 7.70
C ARG A 29 -3.10 7.75 9.06
N MET A 30 -1.95 7.09 9.28
CA MET A 30 -1.17 7.25 10.52
C MET A 30 -0.64 8.68 10.71
N ALA A 31 -0.43 9.42 9.62
CA ALA A 31 -0.06 10.83 9.63
C ALA A 31 -1.24 11.79 9.89
N GLY A 32 -2.49 11.27 9.91
CA GLY A 32 -3.69 12.10 9.96
C GLY A 32 -4.02 12.81 8.65
N ILE A 33 -3.45 12.37 7.52
CA ILE A 33 -3.75 12.92 6.19
C ILE A 33 -5.03 12.26 5.68
N GLU A 34 -6.03 13.09 5.35
CA GLU A 34 -7.30 12.62 4.81
C GLU A 34 -7.12 12.11 3.36
N PRO A 35 -7.80 11.02 2.96
CA PRO A 35 -7.66 10.47 1.63
C PRO A 35 -8.08 11.47 0.54
N ASP A 36 -7.20 11.71 -0.42
CA ASP A 36 -7.41 12.67 -1.51
C ASP A 36 -8.03 12.05 -2.77
N SER A 37 -8.15 10.72 -2.80
CA SER A 37 -8.59 9.97 -3.97
C SER A 37 -9.49 8.77 -3.60
N PRO A 38 -10.41 8.38 -4.51
CA PRO A 38 -11.27 7.21 -4.29
C PRO A 38 -10.48 5.90 -4.11
N VAL A 39 -9.32 5.79 -4.76
CA VAL A 39 -8.43 4.63 -4.64
C VAL A 39 -7.86 4.54 -3.24
N MET A 40 -7.42 5.66 -2.66
CA MET A 40 -6.93 5.71 -1.29
C MET A 40 -8.03 5.42 -0.27
N SER A 41 -9.27 5.88 -0.52
CA SER A 41 -10.45 5.53 0.30
C SER A 41 -10.77 4.04 0.25
N PHE A 42 -10.68 3.40 -0.93
CA PHE A 42 -10.80 1.95 -1.07
C PHE A 42 -9.74 1.22 -0.22
N PHE A 43 -8.47 1.62 -0.32
CA PHE A 43 -7.42 1.01 0.48
C PHE A 43 -7.63 1.22 1.98
N ASN A 44 -8.05 2.41 2.42
CA ASN A 44 -8.37 2.67 3.83
C ASN A 44 -9.53 1.81 4.35
N THR A 45 -10.52 1.49 3.50
CA THR A 45 -11.69 0.70 3.90
C THR A 45 -11.37 -0.79 4.00
N TYR A 46 -10.63 -1.35 3.04
CA TYR A 46 -10.38 -2.79 2.97
C TYR A 46 -9.05 -3.22 3.60
N PHE A 47 -8.10 -2.31 3.77
CA PHE A 47 -6.79 -2.56 4.33
C PHE A 47 -6.58 -1.69 5.59
N ASN A 48 -7.25 -2.13 6.66
CA ASN A 48 -7.21 -1.46 7.96
C ASN A 48 -5.83 -1.56 8.64
N ASP A 49 -5.69 -0.87 9.77
CA ASP A 49 -4.44 -0.83 10.55
C ASP A 49 -4.02 -2.23 11.02
N ASP A 50 -4.95 -3.05 11.50
CA ASP A 50 -4.65 -4.39 12.02
C ASP A 50 -4.10 -5.32 10.93
N PHE A 51 -4.74 -5.34 9.75
CA PHE A 51 -4.28 -6.12 8.61
C PHE A 51 -2.88 -5.68 8.17
N MET A 52 -2.63 -4.37 8.16
CA MET A 52 -1.34 -3.81 7.79
C MET A 52 -0.26 -4.09 8.82
N ALA A 53 -0.58 -3.98 10.10
CA ALA A 53 0.33 -4.29 11.21
C ALA A 53 0.71 -5.79 11.22
N GLU A 54 -0.23 -6.68 10.93
CA GLU A 54 0.05 -8.12 10.78
C GLU A 54 0.94 -8.40 9.56
N ARG A 55 0.80 -7.62 8.48
CA ARG A 55 1.59 -7.80 7.27
C ARG A 55 3.01 -7.25 7.38
N PHE A 56 3.19 -6.19 8.17
CA PHE A 56 4.44 -5.44 8.33
C PHE A 56 4.92 -5.43 9.79
N GLN A 57 4.85 -6.58 10.48
CA GLN A 57 5.13 -6.70 11.92
C GLN A 57 6.49 -6.14 12.38
N THR A 58 7.52 -6.26 11.55
CA THR A 58 8.88 -5.81 11.87
C THR A 58 9.16 -4.38 11.43
N MET A 59 8.22 -3.75 10.73
CA MET A 59 8.39 -2.42 10.16
C MET A 59 7.84 -1.36 11.12
N SER A 60 8.73 -0.53 11.65
CA SER A 60 8.35 0.64 12.44
C SER A 60 8.16 1.83 11.50
N LEU A 61 6.91 2.22 11.28
CA LEU A 61 6.56 3.43 10.53
C LEU A 61 6.54 4.62 11.48
N ASP A 62 7.36 5.63 11.19
CA ASP A 62 7.37 6.90 11.92
C ASP A 62 6.40 7.86 11.24
N PRO A 63 5.20 8.11 11.80
CA PRO A 63 4.20 8.97 11.19
C PRO A 63 4.66 10.44 11.07
N GLY A 64 5.67 10.87 11.82
CA GLY A 64 6.26 12.21 11.69
C GLY A 64 7.06 12.39 10.39
N LYS A 65 7.40 11.30 9.71
CA LYS A 65 8.04 11.30 8.38
C LYS A 65 7.08 11.00 7.24
N ALA A 66 5.79 10.84 7.53
CA ALA A 66 4.74 10.75 6.53
C ALA A 66 4.47 12.13 5.95
N GLY A 67 5.51 12.70 5.34
CA GLY A 67 5.44 13.96 4.60
C GLY A 67 5.25 13.63 3.13
N ARG A 68 4.10 14.01 2.59
CA ARG A 68 3.98 14.25 1.15
C ARG A 68 4.80 15.52 0.87
N LEU A 69 5.96 15.38 0.23
CA LEU A 69 6.69 16.52 -0.33
C LEU A 69 5.82 17.25 -1.37
#